data_AF-A0A7S4RIU3-F1
#
_entry.id   AF-A0A7S4RIU3-F1
#
_cell.length_a   1.000
_cell.length_b   1.000
_cell.length_c   1.000
_cell.angle_alpha   90.00
_cell.angle_beta   90.00
_cell.angle_gamma   90.00
#
_symmetry.space_group_name_H-M   'P 1'
#
loop_
_entity.id
_entity.type
_entity.pdbx_description
1 polymer ?
#
loop_
_entity_poly.entity_id
_entity_poly.type
_entity_poly.pdbx_seq_one_letter_code
_entity_poly.pdbx_strand_id
1 'polypeptide(L)'
;MEGVRYAVDAISRASSSVALYADAGNSGWLGWKSRMAEFVRVVQDLGVAGKLRGFACNVANYNPLGVMCPTFDWCLNSTHTGDACCEDSCGELQDYNPSVNEHNYALHLVTAMSKAIPGFSPRVVVDTSRNGAPRAQGQCKVWCNPRGAGSGPLPTSSTSHPDVLDAYFWLKMPGESDGCTEFMPDGTRCPRFDAACNSSGSVGTAPGEGGAPEAGLWFDLMAQELAANARLA
;
A
#
# COMPACT_ATOMS: atom_id res chain seq x y z
N MET A 1 3.68 20.06 -5.53
CA MET A 1 4.28 19.40 -6.71
C MET A 1 5.77 19.71 -6.87
N GLU A 2 6.24 20.92 -6.53
CA GLU A 2 7.65 21.34 -6.73
C GLU A 2 8.68 20.46 -6.00
N GLY A 3 8.44 20.07 -4.75
CA GLY A 3 9.36 19.23 -3.99
C GLY A 3 9.59 17.84 -4.62
N VAL A 4 8.52 17.21 -5.11
CA VAL A 4 8.60 15.91 -5.80
C VAL A 4 9.39 16.04 -7.10
N ARG A 5 9.08 17.06 -7.92
CA ARG A 5 9.81 17.32 -9.15
C ARG A 5 11.30 17.56 -8.87
N TYR A 6 11.61 18.39 -7.87
CA TYR A 6 12.99 18.67 -7.48
C TYR A 6 13.73 17.40 -7.05
N ALA A 7 13.11 16.54 -6.22
CA ALA A 7 13.73 15.30 -5.75
C ALA A 7 14.05 14.35 -6.92
N VAL A 8 13.07 14.11 -7.80
CA VAL A 8 13.27 13.25 -8.98
C VAL A 8 14.39 13.82 -9.86
N ASP A 9 14.34 15.12 -10.15
CA ASP A 9 15.34 15.79 -10.96
C ASP A 9 16.75 15.75 -10.36
N ALA A 10 16.85 15.96 -9.05
CA ALA A 10 18.13 15.94 -8.34
C ALA A 10 18.74 14.53 -8.34
N ILE A 11 17.94 13.50 -8.02
CA ILE A 11 18.42 12.12 -7.96
C ILE A 11 18.80 11.63 -9.37
N SER A 12 17.95 11.86 -10.38
CA SER A 12 18.25 11.47 -11.76
C SER A 12 19.48 12.17 -12.33
N ARG A 13 19.76 13.42 -11.93
CA ARG A 13 21.00 14.12 -12.31
C ARG A 13 22.22 13.55 -11.60
N ALA A 14 22.07 13.13 -10.34
CA ALA A 14 23.17 12.61 -9.55
C ALA A 14 23.62 11.22 -10.01
N SER A 15 22.71 10.38 -10.49
CA SER A 15 23.05 9.06 -11.01
C SER A 15 21.99 8.49 -11.96
N SER A 16 22.44 7.98 -13.10
CA SER A 16 21.60 7.21 -14.04
C SER A 16 21.41 5.75 -13.62
N SER A 17 22.10 5.28 -12.57
CA SER A 17 22.00 3.91 -12.08
C SER A 17 20.89 3.70 -11.04
N VAL A 18 20.18 4.76 -10.65
CA VAL A 18 19.09 4.70 -9.68
C VAL A 18 17.76 4.46 -10.40
N ALA A 19 17.05 3.41 -10.01
CA ALA A 19 15.66 3.22 -10.40
C ALA A 19 14.75 4.01 -9.45
N LEU A 20 13.98 4.96 -9.98
CA LEU A 20 13.06 5.79 -9.20
C LEU A 20 11.63 5.26 -9.29
N TYR A 21 11.03 5.03 -8.13
CA TYR A 21 9.61 4.68 -7.98
C TYR A 21 8.93 5.79 -7.18
N ALA A 22 7.89 6.39 -7.75
CA ALA A 22 7.06 7.34 -7.02
C ALA A 22 6.01 6.58 -6.20
N ASP A 23 5.75 6.99 -4.97
CA ASP A 23 4.64 6.42 -4.19
C ASP A 23 3.31 6.66 -4.91
N ALA A 24 2.49 5.62 -4.98
CA ALA A 24 1.15 5.64 -5.58
C ALA A 24 0.08 5.17 -4.59
N GLY A 25 0.27 5.35 -3.28
CA GLY A 25 -0.70 4.92 -2.28
C GLY A 25 -1.02 3.43 -2.38
N ASN A 26 -2.31 3.08 -2.37
CA ASN A 26 -2.78 1.69 -2.40
C ASN A 26 -4.17 1.58 -3.06
N SER A 27 -4.63 0.35 -3.22
CA SER A 27 -5.88 -0.02 -3.88
C SER A 27 -7.12 0.62 -3.24
N GLY A 28 -7.12 0.79 -1.91
CA GLY A 28 -8.21 1.37 -1.12
C GLY A 28 -8.19 2.90 -1.06
N TRP A 29 -7.19 3.56 -1.67
CA TRP A 29 -7.11 5.03 -1.75
C TRP A 29 -7.30 5.55 -3.16
N LEU A 30 -6.61 4.95 -4.14
CA LEU A 30 -6.57 5.42 -5.51
C LEU A 30 -7.17 4.42 -6.53
N GLY A 31 -7.77 3.33 -6.04
CA GLY A 31 -8.29 2.26 -6.88
C GLY A 31 -9.51 2.61 -7.74
N TRP A 32 -10.33 3.58 -7.32
CA TRP A 32 -11.46 4.07 -8.10
C TRP A 32 -10.98 4.72 -9.40
N LYS A 33 -11.71 4.49 -10.50
CA LYS A 33 -11.39 5.10 -11.81
C LYS A 33 -11.24 6.62 -11.77
N SER A 34 -12.10 7.30 -11.01
CA SER A 34 -12.03 8.76 -10.85
C SER A 34 -10.73 9.19 -10.17
N ARG A 35 -10.35 8.55 -9.07
CA ARG A 35 -9.11 8.79 -8.34
C ARG A 35 -7.87 8.43 -9.15
N MET A 36 -7.91 7.31 -9.87
CA MET A 36 -6.86 6.90 -10.80
C MET A 36 -6.67 7.95 -11.90
N ALA A 37 -7.75 8.46 -12.49
CA ALA A 37 -7.67 9.51 -13.50
C ALA A 37 -7.13 10.84 -12.93
N GLU A 38 -7.48 11.20 -11.69
CA GLU A 38 -6.89 12.34 -10.98
C GLU A 38 -5.37 12.15 -10.77
N PHE A 39 -4.95 10.96 -10.32
CA PHE A 39 -3.53 10.67 -10.10
C PHE A 39 -2.72 10.68 -11.40
N VAL A 40 -3.27 10.14 -12.49
CA VAL A 40 -2.66 10.23 -13.83
C VAL A 40 -2.40 11.69 -14.23
N ARG A 41 -3.36 12.60 -14.00
CA ARG A 41 -3.16 14.03 -14.28
C ARG A 41 -2.06 14.63 -13.43
N VAL A 42 -1.99 14.28 -12.15
CA VAL A 42 -0.89 14.73 -11.27
C VAL A 42 0.47 14.29 -11.81
N VAL A 43 0.60 13.04 -12.28
CA VAL A 43 1.85 12.54 -12.87
C VAL A 43 2.18 13.24 -14.20
N GLN A 44 1.19 13.52 -15.04
CA GLN A 44 1.37 14.34 -16.24
C GLN A 44 1.88 15.74 -15.90
N ASP A 45 1.26 16.41 -14.93
CA ASP A 45 1.62 17.76 -14.49
C ASP A 45 3.00 17.81 -13.81
N LEU A 46 3.41 16.74 -13.14
CA LEU A 46 4.76 16.64 -12.58
C LEU A 46 5.83 16.69 -13.67
N GLY A 47 5.55 16.14 -14.87
CA GLY A 47 6.46 16.19 -16.02
C GLY A 47 7.75 15.37 -15.84
N VAL A 48 7.73 14.37 -14.95
CA VAL A 48 8.91 13.56 -14.60
C VAL A 48 8.78 12.09 -15.00
N ALA A 49 7.71 11.69 -15.70
CA ALA A 49 7.45 10.29 -16.05
C ALA A 49 8.65 9.62 -16.76
N GLY A 50 9.34 10.32 -17.67
CA GLY A 50 10.53 9.80 -18.35
C GLY A 50 11.77 9.60 -17.46
N LYS A 51 11.70 9.97 -16.17
CA LYS A 51 12.75 9.77 -15.17
C LYS A 51 12.37 8.71 -14.13
N LEU A 52 11.13 8.23 -14.15
CA LEU A 52 10.65 7.20 -13.25
C LEU A 52 10.76 5.84 -13.93
N ARG A 53 11.14 4.83 -13.16
CA ARG A 53 10.95 3.42 -13.52
C ARG A 53 9.49 3.01 -13.33
N GLY A 54 8.82 3.59 -12.33
CA GLY A 54 7.38 3.46 -12.15
C GLY A 54 6.95 3.84 -10.74
N PHE A 55 6.21 2.97 -10.06
CA PHE A 55 5.52 3.29 -8.82
C PHE A 55 5.75 2.29 -7.69
N ALA A 56 5.72 2.77 -6.45
CA ALA A 56 5.66 1.95 -5.25
C ALA A 56 4.23 2.00 -4.69
N CYS A 57 3.64 0.83 -4.44
CA CYS A 57 2.29 0.71 -3.91
C CYS A 57 2.32 0.06 -2.52
N ASN A 58 1.27 0.31 -1.75
CA ASN A 58 1.02 -0.24 -0.42
C ASN A 58 2.07 0.14 0.64
N VAL A 59 2.93 1.14 0.38
CA VAL A 59 4.03 1.52 1.27
C VAL A 59 3.49 1.86 2.66
N ALA A 60 4.00 1.14 3.67
CA ALA A 60 3.53 1.24 5.05
C ALA A 60 2.01 1.01 5.21
N ASN A 61 1.39 0.21 4.36
CA ASN A 61 -0.03 -0.10 4.41
C ASN A 61 -0.29 -1.62 4.43
N TYR A 62 -1.57 -2.00 4.36
CA TYR A 62 -2.05 -3.32 4.76
C TYR A 62 -3.06 -3.92 3.77
N ASN A 63 -3.20 -3.33 2.59
CA ASN A 63 -4.13 -3.82 1.59
C ASN A 63 -3.70 -5.20 1.09
N PRO A 64 -4.64 -6.14 0.91
CA PRO A 64 -4.32 -7.51 0.54
C PRO A 64 -3.60 -7.54 -0.81
N LEU A 65 -2.58 -8.40 -0.93
CA LEU A 65 -1.83 -8.55 -2.18
C LEU A 65 -2.72 -9.08 -3.31
N GLY A 66 -3.47 -10.15 -3.02
CA GLY A 66 -4.46 -10.75 -3.92
C GLY A 66 -3.85 -11.47 -5.14
N VAL A 67 -4.69 -11.64 -6.16
CA VAL A 67 -4.34 -12.22 -7.46
C VAL A 67 -4.70 -11.20 -8.53
N MET A 68 -3.83 -11.05 -9.53
CA MET A 68 -4.07 -10.13 -10.65
C MET A 68 -5.14 -10.68 -11.59
N CYS A 69 -6.15 -9.86 -11.90
CA CYS A 69 -7.15 -10.16 -12.91
C CYS A 69 -6.61 -9.96 -14.34
N PRO A 70 -7.26 -10.51 -15.37
CA PRO A 70 -6.83 -10.36 -16.76
C PRO A 70 -6.87 -8.92 -17.29
N THR A 71 -7.81 -8.10 -16.82
CA THR A 71 -8.03 -6.73 -17.34
C THR A 71 -8.68 -5.81 -16.32
N PHE A 72 -8.69 -4.52 -16.64
CA PHE A 72 -9.40 -3.49 -15.91
C PHE A 72 -10.91 -3.81 -15.82
N ASP A 73 -11.53 -3.56 -14.67
CA ASP A 73 -12.97 -3.74 -14.37
C ASP A 73 -13.49 -5.18 -14.28
N TRP A 74 -12.61 -6.17 -14.34
CA TRP A 74 -12.98 -7.59 -14.36
C TRP A 74 -14.03 -7.98 -13.31
N CYS A 75 -13.94 -7.40 -12.10
CA CYS A 75 -14.78 -7.74 -10.96
C CYS A 75 -16.02 -6.86 -10.77
N LEU A 76 -16.24 -5.83 -11.59
CA LEU A 76 -17.36 -4.89 -11.40
C LEU A 76 -18.70 -5.48 -11.85
N ASN A 77 -19.81 -4.87 -11.42
CA ASN A 77 -21.17 -5.22 -11.84
C ASN A 77 -21.56 -6.68 -11.53
N SER A 78 -21.00 -7.25 -10.47
CA SER A 78 -21.22 -8.63 -10.04
C SER A 78 -20.87 -9.68 -11.11
N THR A 79 -19.95 -9.35 -12.01
CA THR A 79 -19.34 -10.33 -12.92
C THR A 79 -18.18 -11.02 -12.22
N HIS A 80 -17.87 -12.27 -12.61
CA HIS A 80 -16.66 -12.98 -12.17
C HIS A 80 -16.50 -13.14 -10.64
N THR A 81 -17.60 -13.15 -9.88
CA THR A 81 -17.59 -13.23 -8.40
C THR A 81 -16.97 -14.50 -7.83
N GLY A 82 -16.75 -15.53 -8.65
CA GLY A 82 -16.06 -16.77 -8.26
C GLY A 82 -14.56 -16.79 -8.60
N ASP A 83 -14.04 -15.78 -9.29
CA ASP A 83 -12.63 -15.74 -9.69
C ASP A 83 -11.78 -15.29 -8.50
N ALA A 84 -10.67 -15.98 -8.23
CA ALA A 84 -9.79 -15.67 -7.10
C ALA A 84 -9.25 -14.23 -7.12
N CYS A 85 -9.11 -13.64 -8.31
CA CYS A 85 -8.68 -12.25 -8.47
C CYS A 85 -9.75 -11.22 -8.05
N CYS A 86 -11.00 -11.66 -7.87
CA CYS A 86 -12.13 -10.86 -7.38
C CYS A 86 -12.46 -11.09 -5.91
N GLU A 87 -11.61 -11.81 -5.17
CA GLU A 87 -11.69 -11.89 -3.71
C GLU A 87 -11.61 -10.47 -3.12
N ASP A 88 -12.69 -10.04 -2.47
CA ASP A 88 -12.89 -8.68 -2.00
C ASP A 88 -13.06 -8.64 -0.48
N SER A 89 -11.99 -8.99 0.24
CA SER A 89 -12.01 -9.04 1.71
C SER A 89 -12.33 -7.68 2.35
N CYS A 90 -12.02 -6.59 1.65
CA CYS A 90 -12.23 -5.21 2.11
C CYS A 90 -13.62 -4.65 1.78
N GLY A 91 -14.40 -5.30 0.90
CA GLY A 91 -15.70 -4.81 0.46
C GLY A 91 -15.59 -3.55 -0.40
N GLU A 92 -14.64 -3.54 -1.34
CA GLU A 92 -14.35 -2.45 -2.28
C GLU A 92 -15.36 -2.42 -3.45
N LEU A 93 -15.89 -3.57 -3.87
CA LEU A 93 -16.81 -3.66 -5.02
C LEU A 93 -18.15 -2.98 -4.76
N GLN A 94 -18.66 -3.03 -3.53
CA GLN A 94 -19.88 -2.32 -3.13
C GLN A 94 -19.74 -0.79 -3.24
N ASP A 95 -18.50 -0.28 -3.10
CA ASP A 95 -18.16 1.14 -3.25
C ASP A 95 -17.70 1.45 -4.69
N TYR A 96 -17.92 0.51 -5.62
CA TYR A 96 -17.56 0.61 -7.04
C TYR A 96 -16.06 0.83 -7.29
N ASN A 97 -15.21 0.32 -6.40
CA ASN A 97 -13.76 0.29 -6.57
C ASN A 97 -13.35 -1.02 -7.28
N PRO A 98 -12.85 -0.98 -8.53
CA PRO A 98 -12.43 -2.19 -9.23
C PRO A 98 -11.12 -2.78 -8.67
N SER A 99 -10.35 -2.02 -7.91
CA SER A 99 -9.03 -2.42 -7.40
C SER A 99 -9.17 -3.09 -6.02
N VAL A 100 -9.76 -4.28 -5.98
CA VAL A 100 -10.07 -5.01 -4.73
C VAL A 100 -8.83 -5.52 -3.98
N ASN A 101 -7.65 -5.51 -4.62
CA ASN A 101 -6.37 -5.89 -4.06
C ASN A 101 -5.21 -5.14 -4.75
N GLU A 102 -3.99 -5.24 -4.21
CA GLU A 102 -2.81 -4.52 -4.72
C GLU A 102 -2.35 -5.00 -6.10
N HIS A 103 -2.54 -6.27 -6.46
CA HIS A 103 -2.24 -6.75 -7.81
C HIS A 103 -3.14 -6.11 -8.88
N ASN A 104 -4.44 -6.08 -8.62
CA ASN A 104 -5.39 -5.41 -9.50
C ASN A 104 -5.10 -3.91 -9.55
N TYR A 105 -4.76 -3.28 -8.42
CA TYR A 105 -4.36 -1.88 -8.40
C TYR A 105 -3.12 -1.62 -9.26
N ALA A 106 -2.08 -2.45 -9.14
CA ALA A 106 -0.87 -2.35 -9.96
C ALA A 106 -1.18 -2.47 -11.46
N LEU A 107 -2.01 -3.45 -11.85
CA LEU A 107 -2.46 -3.61 -13.24
C LEU A 107 -3.20 -2.35 -13.74
N HIS A 108 -4.15 -1.85 -12.95
CA HIS A 108 -4.94 -0.68 -13.29
C HIS A 108 -4.07 0.58 -13.42
N LEU A 109 -3.09 0.75 -12.52
CA LEU A 109 -2.15 1.86 -12.52
C LEU A 109 -1.26 1.83 -13.77
N VAL A 110 -0.64 0.69 -14.08
CA VAL A 110 0.22 0.55 -15.28
C VAL A 110 -0.60 0.78 -16.55
N THR A 111 -1.81 0.22 -16.62
CA THR A 111 -2.71 0.38 -17.77
C THR A 111 -3.10 1.84 -17.98
N ALA A 112 -3.51 2.53 -16.91
CA ALA A 112 -3.94 3.93 -16.97
C ALA A 112 -2.79 4.86 -17.34
N MET A 113 -1.61 4.69 -16.72
CA MET A 113 -0.43 5.51 -16.99
C MET A 113 0.08 5.32 -18.42
N SER A 114 0.22 4.07 -18.87
CA SER A 114 0.69 3.75 -20.22
C SER A 114 -0.23 4.29 -21.31
N LYS A 115 -1.54 4.28 -21.06
CA LYS A 115 -2.54 4.85 -21.97
C LYS A 115 -2.46 6.38 -22.04
N ALA A 116 -2.17 7.04 -20.92
CA ALA A 116 -2.26 8.50 -20.81
C ALA A 116 -0.94 9.23 -21.11
N ILE A 117 0.21 8.56 -20.96
CA ILE A 117 1.53 9.18 -21.10
C ILE A 117 2.31 8.43 -22.20
N PRO A 118 2.33 8.96 -23.44
CA PRO A 118 3.03 8.32 -24.55
C PRO A 118 4.50 8.03 -24.23
N GLY A 119 4.93 6.79 -24.47
CA GLY A 119 6.30 6.35 -24.22
C GLY A 119 6.64 6.02 -22.77
N PHE A 120 5.68 6.15 -21.84
CA PHE A 120 5.87 5.72 -20.45
C PHE A 120 5.23 4.35 -20.22
N SER A 121 6.04 3.35 -19.90
CA SER A 121 5.58 2.01 -19.53
C SER A 121 6.11 1.70 -18.12
N PRO A 122 5.41 2.16 -17.07
CA PRO A 122 5.88 1.99 -15.71
C PRO A 122 5.80 0.53 -15.25
N ARG A 123 6.64 0.20 -14.28
CA ARG A 123 6.53 -1.02 -13.46
C ARG A 123 6.18 -0.68 -12.02
N VAL A 124 5.67 -1.64 -11.28
CA VAL A 124 5.24 -1.46 -9.89
C VAL A 124 6.08 -2.31 -8.96
N VAL A 125 6.42 -1.76 -7.81
CA VAL A 125 6.88 -2.51 -6.65
C VAL A 125 5.81 -2.42 -5.56
N VAL A 126 5.58 -3.50 -4.82
CA VAL A 126 4.56 -3.53 -3.76
C VAL A 126 5.23 -3.76 -2.42
N ASP A 127 4.88 -2.93 -1.43
CA ASP A 127 5.24 -3.19 -0.04
C ASP A 127 4.36 -4.32 0.51
N THR A 128 4.97 -5.48 0.75
CA THR A 128 4.35 -6.68 1.31
C THR A 128 4.71 -6.91 2.77
N SER A 129 5.31 -5.91 3.43
CA SER A 129 5.80 -6.03 4.81
C SER A 129 4.73 -6.50 5.79
N ARG A 130 3.49 -6.04 5.65
CA ARG A 130 2.44 -6.19 6.67
C ARG A 130 1.06 -6.58 6.13
N ASN A 131 0.99 -7.12 4.92
CA ASN A 131 -0.28 -7.42 4.23
C ASN A 131 -0.58 -8.92 4.02
N GLY A 132 -0.01 -9.80 4.84
CA GLY A 132 -0.22 -11.25 4.75
C GLY A 132 -1.55 -11.72 5.31
N ALA A 133 -2.13 -11.01 6.27
CA ALA A 133 -3.43 -11.38 6.84
C ALA A 133 -4.58 -10.66 6.11
N PRO A 134 -5.56 -11.37 5.53
CA PRO A 134 -6.73 -10.75 4.95
C PRO A 134 -7.52 -10.03 6.04
N ARG A 135 -7.90 -8.80 5.73
CA ARG A 135 -8.61 -7.93 6.67
C ARG A 135 -10.09 -8.03 6.43
N ALA A 136 -10.87 -8.05 7.50
CA ALA A 136 -12.33 -8.03 7.38
C ALA A 136 -12.83 -6.65 6.92
N GLN A 137 -13.99 -6.62 6.28
CA GLN A 137 -14.69 -5.41 5.88
C GLN A 137 -14.72 -4.37 7.03
N GLY A 138 -14.38 -3.12 6.71
CA GLY A 138 -14.27 -2.02 7.68
C GLY A 138 -12.91 -1.91 8.39
N GLN A 139 -12.14 -3.00 8.50
CA GLN A 139 -10.77 -2.92 9.00
C GLN A 139 -9.87 -2.23 7.97
N CYS A 140 -10.05 -2.46 6.67
CA CYS A 140 -9.18 -1.89 5.62
C CYS A 140 -9.05 -0.36 5.62
N LYS A 141 -9.95 0.37 6.31
CA LYS A 141 -9.86 1.83 6.48
C LYS A 141 -8.90 2.26 7.61
N VAL A 142 -8.54 1.35 8.51
CA VAL A 142 -7.57 1.57 9.60
C VAL A 142 -6.16 1.39 9.03
N TRP A 143 -5.41 2.48 8.97
CA TRP A 143 -4.04 2.48 8.44
C TRP A 143 -2.96 2.45 9.52
N CYS A 144 -3.26 2.89 10.74
CA CYS A 144 -2.27 3.00 11.81
C CYS A 144 -2.35 1.79 12.74
N ASN A 145 -1.25 1.02 12.84
CA ASN A 145 -1.11 -0.17 13.68
C ASN A 145 -2.34 -1.10 13.68
N PRO A 146 -2.94 -1.43 12.52
CA PRO A 146 -4.15 -2.23 12.48
C PRO A 146 -3.97 -3.60 13.12
N ARG A 147 -4.88 -3.88 14.05
CA ARG A 147 -5.04 -5.17 14.70
C ARG A 147 -5.47 -6.24 13.72
N GLY A 148 -4.97 -7.45 13.92
CA GLY A 148 -5.13 -8.62 13.07
C GLY A 148 -4.19 -8.65 11.86
N ALA A 149 -3.29 -7.66 11.71
CA ALA A 149 -2.34 -7.67 10.60
C ALA A 149 -1.32 -8.80 10.72
N GLY A 150 -0.76 -9.20 9.58
CA GLY A 150 0.23 -10.27 9.47
C GLY A 150 1.29 -9.92 8.41
N SER A 151 2.53 -10.35 8.59
CA SER A 151 3.56 -10.15 7.57
C SER A 151 3.21 -10.88 6.27
N GLY A 152 3.38 -10.19 5.14
CA GLY A 152 3.11 -10.74 3.80
C GLY A 152 4.31 -11.44 3.18
N PRO A 153 4.26 -11.74 1.86
CA PRO A 153 5.34 -12.40 1.14
C PRO A 153 6.69 -11.73 1.35
N LEU A 154 7.75 -12.53 1.48
CA LEU A 154 9.11 -12.05 1.62
C LEU A 154 9.55 -11.25 0.39
N PRO A 155 10.49 -10.28 0.54
CA PRO A 155 11.02 -9.54 -0.58
C PRO A 155 11.56 -10.44 -1.69
N THR A 156 11.12 -10.21 -2.93
CA THR A 156 11.49 -11.03 -4.10
C THR A 156 11.27 -10.26 -5.39
N SER A 157 12.12 -10.49 -6.39
CA SER A 157 11.92 -10.02 -7.77
C SER A 157 11.26 -11.09 -8.66
N SER A 158 11.01 -12.28 -8.13
CA SER A 158 10.32 -13.36 -8.86
C SER A 158 8.81 -13.20 -8.70
N THR A 159 8.20 -12.37 -9.55
CA THR A 159 6.76 -12.09 -9.54
C THR A 159 6.03 -12.90 -10.63
N SER A 160 4.74 -13.20 -10.43
CA SER A 160 3.92 -13.90 -11.43
C SER A 160 3.55 -13.04 -12.64
N HIS A 161 3.76 -11.73 -12.56
CA HIS A 161 3.44 -10.76 -13.61
C HIS A 161 4.60 -9.78 -13.81
N PRO A 162 5.75 -10.22 -14.35
CA PRO A 162 6.95 -9.38 -14.50
C PRO A 162 6.75 -8.20 -15.47
N ASP A 163 5.67 -8.21 -16.26
CA ASP A 163 5.28 -7.06 -17.09
C ASP A 163 4.51 -5.96 -16.34
N VAL A 164 4.17 -6.20 -15.08
CA VAL A 164 3.50 -5.20 -14.23
C VAL A 164 4.33 -4.97 -12.98
N LEU A 165 4.87 -6.02 -12.38
CA LEU A 165 5.51 -6.03 -11.07
C LEU A 165 7.01 -6.31 -11.21
N ASP A 166 7.84 -5.34 -10.78
CA ASP A 166 9.29 -5.54 -10.71
C ASP A 166 9.70 -6.36 -9.47
N ALA A 167 9.06 -6.12 -8.31
CA ALA A 167 9.38 -6.81 -7.07
C ALA A 167 8.33 -6.62 -5.97
N TYR A 168 8.38 -7.50 -4.97
CA TYR A 168 7.87 -7.23 -3.63
C TYR A 168 9.02 -6.79 -2.73
N PHE A 169 8.76 -5.79 -1.90
CA PHE A 169 9.68 -5.30 -0.89
C PHE A 169 9.01 -5.24 0.47
N TRP A 170 9.81 -5.25 1.52
CA TRP A 170 9.39 -4.79 2.84
C TRP A 170 9.98 -3.40 3.00
N LEU A 171 9.20 -2.37 2.66
CA LEU A 171 9.65 -0.98 2.71
C LEU A 171 9.43 -0.40 4.10
N LYS A 172 8.25 -0.63 4.68
CA LYS A 172 8.04 -0.47 6.11
C LYS A 172 8.60 -1.68 6.86
N MET A 173 9.37 -1.46 7.91
CA MET A 173 9.91 -2.56 8.70
C MET A 173 8.81 -3.16 9.60
N PRO A 174 8.54 -4.48 9.53
CA PRO A 174 7.65 -5.15 10.46
C PRO A 174 8.10 -4.96 11.91
N GLY A 175 7.20 -4.44 12.76
CA GLY A 175 7.49 -4.13 14.16
C GLY A 175 7.77 -2.66 14.45
N GLU A 176 7.96 -1.80 13.45
CA GLU A 176 7.92 -0.36 13.68
C GLU A 176 6.47 0.15 13.79
N SER A 177 6.22 0.99 14.79
CA SER A 177 4.95 1.70 14.94
C SER A 177 4.68 2.65 13.76
N ASP A 178 3.41 2.76 13.38
CA ASP A 178 2.91 3.79 12.46
C ASP A 178 2.67 5.13 13.17
N GLY A 179 2.45 5.08 14.48
CA GLY A 179 2.13 6.23 15.31
C GLY A 179 1.66 5.79 16.70
N CYS A 180 1.79 6.69 17.64
CA CYS A 180 1.46 6.48 19.04
C CYS A 180 -0.05 6.48 19.29
N THR A 181 -0.48 5.76 20.32
CA THR A 181 -1.78 5.98 20.96
C THR A 181 -1.76 7.27 21.79
N GLU A 182 -2.89 7.71 22.33
CA GLU A 182 -2.94 8.96 23.12
C GLU A 182 -1.95 8.94 24.29
N PHE A 183 -1.84 7.79 24.94
CA PHE A 183 -0.83 7.50 25.95
C PHE A 183 0.10 6.38 25.44
N MET A 184 1.40 6.62 25.51
CA MET A 184 2.44 5.68 25.09
C MET A 184 2.76 4.64 26.20
N PRO A 185 3.55 3.59 25.89
CA PRO A 185 3.95 2.56 26.87
C PRO A 185 4.60 3.06 28.16
N ASP A 186 5.26 4.21 28.14
CA ASP A 186 5.86 4.83 29.33
C ASP A 186 4.87 5.69 30.14
N GLY A 187 3.60 5.73 29.73
CA GLY A 187 2.54 6.53 30.35
C GLY A 187 2.55 8.00 29.96
N THR A 188 3.50 8.45 29.13
CA THR A 188 3.52 9.83 28.65
C THR A 188 2.49 10.04 27.53
N ARG A 189 2.01 11.28 27.39
CA ARG A 189 1.11 11.65 26.30
C ARG A 189 1.88 11.76 25.00
N CYS A 190 1.29 11.31 23.91
CA CYS A 190 1.99 11.35 22.64
C CYS A 190 2.26 12.79 22.15
N PRO A 191 3.53 13.12 21.82
CA PRO A 191 3.89 14.41 21.25
C PRO A 191 3.23 14.72 19.90
N ARG A 192 3.13 13.73 19.01
CA ARG A 192 2.57 13.87 17.65
C ARG A 192 1.37 12.97 17.44
N PHE A 193 0.34 13.18 18.26
CA PHE A 193 -0.86 12.37 18.26
C PHE A 193 -1.67 12.49 16.96
N ASP A 194 -2.00 11.34 16.36
CA ASP A 194 -3.01 11.20 15.31
C ASP A 194 -4.16 10.32 15.83
N ALA A 195 -5.39 10.81 15.74
CA ALA A 195 -6.56 10.10 16.22
C ALA A 195 -6.78 8.74 15.52
N ALA A 196 -6.28 8.56 14.29
CA ALA A 196 -6.35 7.29 13.57
C ALA A 196 -5.60 6.17 14.30
N CYS A 197 -4.49 6.49 14.95
CA CYS A 197 -3.66 5.57 15.74
C CYS A 197 -4.29 5.20 17.10
N ASN A 198 -5.38 5.86 17.49
CA ASN A 198 -6.12 5.59 18.71
C ASN A 198 -7.48 4.94 18.45
N SER A 199 -7.69 4.41 17.23
CA SER A 199 -8.93 3.70 16.89
C SER A 199 -8.98 2.33 17.60
N SER A 200 -10.19 1.83 17.85
CA SER A 200 -10.38 0.49 18.45
C SER A 200 -9.78 -0.65 17.62
N GLY A 201 -9.58 -0.40 16.32
CA GLY A 201 -8.90 -1.31 15.40
C GLY A 201 -7.37 -1.22 15.43
N SER A 202 -6.77 -0.34 16.25
CA SER A 202 -5.31 -0.19 16.36
C SER A 202 -4.76 -1.00 17.54
N VAL A 203 -3.63 -1.68 17.37
CA VAL A 203 -2.86 -2.30 18.45
C VAL A 203 -2.35 -1.22 19.40
N GLY A 204 -2.43 -1.48 20.70
CA GLY A 204 -2.11 -0.53 21.77
C GLY A 204 -3.34 0.11 22.41
N THR A 205 -4.54 0.00 21.81
CA THR A 205 -5.76 0.66 22.33
C THR A 205 -6.65 -0.24 23.17
N ALA A 206 -6.46 -1.57 23.15
CA ALA A 206 -7.27 -2.47 23.96
C ALA A 206 -6.75 -2.56 25.41
N PRO A 207 -7.63 -2.86 26.39
CA PRO A 207 -7.21 -3.04 27.78
C PRO A 207 -6.09 -4.08 27.91
N GLY A 208 -4.99 -3.69 28.56
CA GLY A 208 -3.83 -4.55 28.81
C GLY A 208 -2.71 -4.45 27.77
N GLU A 209 -2.87 -3.68 26.69
CA GLU A 209 -1.85 -3.54 25.64
C GLU A 209 -0.80 -2.45 25.91
N GLY A 210 -1.11 -1.51 26.81
CA GLY A 210 -0.14 -0.51 27.25
C GLY A 210 0.20 0.58 26.22
N GLY A 211 -0.52 0.70 25.11
CA GLY A 211 -0.29 1.77 24.13
C GLY A 211 0.72 1.45 23.04
N ALA A 212 0.72 2.26 21.98
CA ALA A 212 1.68 2.23 20.89
C ALA A 212 2.72 3.35 21.05
N PRO A 213 4.00 3.12 20.71
CA PRO A 213 5.03 4.15 20.73
C PRO A 213 4.95 5.06 19.48
N GLU A 214 5.70 6.15 19.50
CA GLU A 214 5.83 7.08 18.37
C GLU A 214 6.22 6.39 17.05
N ALA A 215 5.81 7.01 15.94
CA ALA A 215 6.04 6.48 14.60
C ALA A 215 7.54 6.22 14.34
N GLY A 216 7.86 5.02 13.85
CA GLY A 216 9.23 4.57 13.58
C GLY A 216 9.97 3.98 14.79
N LEU A 217 9.39 4.02 16.00
CA LEU A 217 9.92 3.29 17.14
C LEU A 217 9.48 1.83 17.11
N TRP A 218 10.28 0.98 17.78
CA TRP A 218 9.98 -0.44 17.92
C TRP A 218 8.71 -0.66 18.76
N PHE A 219 7.81 -1.50 18.25
CA PHE A 219 6.54 -1.84 18.86
C PHE A 219 6.40 -3.35 19.00
N ASP A 220 6.80 -3.87 20.17
CA ASP A 220 6.88 -5.31 20.46
C ASP A 220 5.58 -6.06 20.19
N LEU A 221 4.43 -5.50 20.61
CA LEU A 221 3.13 -6.15 20.43
C LEU A 221 2.78 -6.30 18.94
N MET A 222 2.99 -5.24 18.16
CA MET A 222 2.76 -5.30 16.71
C MET A 222 3.71 -6.28 16.03
N ALA A 223 4.98 -6.32 16.43
CA ALA A 223 5.96 -7.26 15.88
C ALA A 223 5.54 -8.71 16.11
N GLN A 224 5.10 -9.04 17.33
CA GLN A 224 4.61 -10.37 17.69
C GLN A 224 3.34 -10.74 16.92
N GLU A 225 2.40 -9.81 16.79
CA GLU A 225 1.15 -10.03 16.07
C GLU A 225 1.39 -10.27 14.57
N LEU A 226 2.25 -9.45 13.95
CA LEU A 226 2.64 -9.61 12.55
C LEU A 226 3.28 -10.97 12.28
N ALA A 227 4.13 -11.44 13.19
CA ALA A 227 4.78 -12.74 13.09
C ALA A 227 3.78 -13.90 13.27
N ALA A 228 2.87 -13.79 14.25
CA ALA A 228 1.87 -14.82 14.53
C ALA A 228 0.87 -15.00 13.37
N ASN A 229 0.54 -13.90 12.66
CA ASN A 229 -0.43 -13.90 11.57
C ASN A 229 0.21 -13.97 10.17
N ALA A 230 1.52 -14.22 10.09
CA ALA A 230 2.26 -14.14 8.83
C ALA A 230 1.75 -15.13 7.77
N ARG A 231 1.61 -14.65 6.53
CA ARG A 231 1.38 -15.48 5.34
C ARG A 231 2.42 -15.10 4.29
N LEU A 232 3.47 -15.92 4.20
CA LEU A 232 4.67 -15.61 3.44
C LEU A 232 4.65 -16.16 2.00
N ALA A 233 3.62 -16.92 1.63
CA ALA A 233 3.48 -17.63 0.36
C ALA A 233 2.15 -17.30 -0.32
#